data_AF-A0A519Z9E2-F1
#
_entry.id   AF-A0A519Z9E2-F1
#
_cell.length_a   1.000
_cell.length_b   1.000
_cell.length_c   1.000
_cell.angle_alpha   90.00
_cell.angle_beta   90.00
_cell.angle_gamma   90.00
#
_symmetry.space_group_name_H-M   'P 1'
#
loop_
_entity.id
_entity.type
_entity.pdbx_description
1 polymer ?
#
loop_
_entity_poly.entity_id
_entity_poly.type
_entity_poly.pdbx_seq_one_letter_code
_entity_poly.pdbx_strand_id
1 'polypeptide(L)'
;MADLTPLSQLGEFGLIRRLQRDIALTQPSSILGIGDDAAILAPPAGQEVVITTDLLVEGVHFDLSFSPLKHLGFKAVAVNVSDVAAMMAMPTQIVVGLSLPSRFTVEAVEELYAGMRLACEAYGVDLVGGDTTNSRG
;
A
#
# COMPACT_ATOMS: atom_id res chain seq x y z
N MET A 1 8.11 -35.78 1.21
CA MET A 1 7.49 -34.44 1.12
C MET A 1 8.41 -33.49 1.85
N ALA A 2 8.83 -32.39 1.23
CA ALA A 2 9.65 -31.41 1.93
C ALA A 2 8.84 -30.83 3.08
N ASP A 3 9.45 -30.77 4.27
CA ASP A 3 8.85 -30.11 5.44
C ASP A 3 8.72 -28.62 5.11
N LEU A 4 7.48 -28.13 4.98
CA LEU A 4 7.21 -26.72 4.69
C LEU A 4 7.28 -25.91 5.98
N THR A 5 8.02 -24.81 5.96
CA THR A 5 8.09 -23.87 7.09
C THR A 5 6.81 -23.02 7.17
N PRO A 6 6.04 -23.05 8.26
CA PRO A 6 4.89 -22.17 8.43
C PRO A 6 5.31 -20.69 8.52
N LEU A 7 4.48 -19.78 8.00
CA LEU A 7 4.73 -18.33 8.05
C LEU A 7 4.88 -17.81 9.49
N SER A 8 4.09 -18.36 10.42
CA SER A 8 4.12 -18.01 11.85
C SER A 8 5.49 -18.24 12.50
N GLN A 9 6.32 -19.12 11.96
CA GLN A 9 7.66 -19.37 12.49
C GLN A 9 8.66 -18.25 12.16
N LEU A 10 8.46 -17.56 11.03
CA LEU A 10 9.36 -16.47 10.60
C LEU A 10 8.85 -15.10 11.06
N GLY A 11 7.52 -14.94 11.15
CA GLY A 11 6.90 -13.63 11.28
C GLY A 11 7.17 -12.72 10.08
N GLU A 12 6.64 -11.51 10.11
CA GLU A 12 6.71 -10.55 9.01
C GLU A 12 8.16 -10.18 8.65
N PHE A 13 8.90 -9.60 9.60
CA PHE A 13 10.28 -9.17 9.35
C PHE A 13 11.22 -10.34 8.99
N GLY A 14 10.96 -11.54 9.54
CA GLY A 14 11.72 -12.73 9.19
C GLY A 14 11.44 -13.19 7.76
N LEU A 15 10.19 -13.11 7.31
CA LEU A 15 9.80 -13.39 5.94
C LEU A 15 10.41 -12.39 4.95
N ILE A 16 10.29 -11.08 5.23
CA ILE A 16 10.85 -10.01 4.38
C ILE A 16 12.35 -10.23 4.18
N ARG A 17 13.11 -10.41 5.26
CA ARG A 17 14.55 -10.69 5.18
C ARG A 17 14.86 -11.97 4.42
N ARG A 18 14.02 -13.00 4.54
CA ARG A 18 14.22 -14.26 3.81
C ARG A 18 14.03 -14.06 2.31
N LEU A 19 12.99 -13.34 1.89
CA LEU A 19 12.71 -13.06 0.48
C LEU A 19 13.74 -12.11 -0.14
N GLN A 20 14.13 -11.07 0.61
CA GLN A 20 15.12 -10.07 0.17
C GLN A 20 16.47 -10.71 -0.23
N ARG A 21 16.89 -11.79 0.45
CA ARG A 21 18.19 -12.45 0.20
C ARG A 21 18.42 -12.85 -1.26
N ASP A 22 17.34 -13.22 -1.95
CA ASP A 22 17.41 -13.75 -3.31
C ASP A 22 17.05 -12.70 -4.38
N ILE A 23 16.87 -11.43 -3.97
CA ILE A 23 16.47 -10.33 -4.86
C ILE A 23 17.62 -9.32 -4.96
N ALA A 24 18.18 -9.22 -6.18
CA ALA A 24 19.19 -8.23 -6.51
C ALA A 24 18.61 -7.13 -7.42
N LEU A 25 18.92 -5.87 -7.11
CA LEU A 25 18.62 -4.76 -8.00
C LEU A 25 19.55 -4.83 -9.23
N THR A 26 18.95 -4.91 -10.42
CA THR A 26 19.69 -5.01 -11.69
C THR A 26 19.56 -3.75 -12.55
N GLN A 27 18.57 -2.90 -12.25
CA GLN A 27 18.36 -1.65 -12.96
C GLN A 27 19.21 -0.54 -12.34
N PRO A 28 20.02 0.20 -13.14
CA PRO A 28 20.82 1.31 -12.63
C PRO A 28 19.99 2.41 -11.96
N SER A 29 18.72 2.54 -12.34
CA SER A 29 17.79 3.51 -11.76
C SER A 29 17.15 3.03 -10.46
N SER A 30 17.51 1.89 -9.89
CA SER A 30 17.03 1.42 -8.58
C SER A 30 18.08 1.70 -7.52
N ILE A 31 17.82 2.66 -6.64
CA ILE A 31 18.78 3.15 -5.62
C ILE A 31 18.59 2.41 -4.29
N LEU A 32 17.34 2.25 -3.86
CA LEU A 32 16.96 1.55 -2.63
C LEU A 32 15.84 0.54 -2.92
N GLY A 33 16.01 -0.69 -2.45
CA GLY A 33 15.08 -1.80 -2.64
C GLY A 33 14.39 -2.24 -1.34
N ILE A 34 14.00 -3.51 -1.28
CA ILE A 34 13.28 -4.11 -0.15
C ILE A 34 14.06 -3.93 1.16
N GLY A 35 13.37 -3.55 2.24
CA GLY A 35 13.89 -3.58 3.61
C GLY A 35 13.81 -2.24 4.37
N ASP A 36 13.35 -1.18 3.72
CA ASP A 36 13.06 0.14 4.29
C ASP A 36 11.57 0.49 4.10
N ASP A 37 11.13 1.66 4.56
CA ASP A 37 9.73 2.12 4.48
C ASP A 37 9.26 2.36 3.03
N ALA A 38 10.18 2.58 2.09
CA ALA A 38 9.88 2.72 0.67
C ALA A 38 11.09 2.36 -0.23
N ALA A 39 10.83 2.11 -1.50
CA ALA A 39 11.85 2.01 -2.53
C ALA A 39 12.20 3.39 -3.12
N ILE A 40 13.46 3.57 -3.52
CA ILE A 40 13.93 4.81 -4.20
C ILE A 40 14.39 4.46 -5.61
N LEU A 41 13.82 5.16 -6.60
CA LEU A 41 14.20 5.07 -8.00
C LEU A 41 14.78 6.40 -8.48
N ALA A 42 15.83 6.36 -9.31
CA ALA A 42 16.41 7.53 -9.95
C ALA A 42 16.34 7.38 -11.48
N PRO A 43 15.17 7.63 -12.12
CA PRO A 43 15.11 7.69 -13.58
C PRO A 43 16.00 8.82 -14.13
N PRO A 44 16.32 8.85 -15.44
CA PRO A 44 17.31 9.77 -16.02
C PRO A 44 17.05 11.30 -15.89
N ALA A 45 16.02 11.72 -15.16
CA ALA A 45 15.55 13.10 -15.07
C ALA A 45 16.03 13.88 -13.82
N GLY A 46 17.14 13.47 -13.19
CA GLY A 46 17.74 14.22 -12.08
C GLY A 46 16.86 14.36 -10.83
N GLN A 47 15.83 13.52 -10.70
CA GLN A 47 14.94 13.44 -9.55
C GLN A 47 14.84 11.99 -9.08
N GLU A 48 14.71 11.84 -7.76
CA GLU A 48 14.41 10.56 -7.14
C GLU A 48 12.89 10.41 -6.96
N VAL A 49 12.41 9.19 -7.17
CA VAL A 49 11.01 8.80 -7.00
C VAL A 49 10.97 7.81 -5.83
N VAL A 50 10.17 8.13 -4.82
CA VAL A 50 9.91 7.26 -3.68
C VAL A 50 8.62 6.49 -3.91
N ILE A 51 8.65 5.18 -3.71
CA ILE A 51 7.48 4.30 -3.91
C ILE A 51 7.29 3.43 -2.67
N THR A 52 6.13 3.56 -2.04
CA THR A 52 5.65 2.65 -1.00
C THR A 52 4.37 1.95 -1.47
N THR A 53 4.02 0.87 -0.78
CA THR A 53 2.68 0.29 -0.87
C THR A 53 2.31 -0.32 0.47
N ASP A 54 1.08 -0.05 0.89
CA ASP A 54 0.58 -0.52 2.18
C ASP A 54 -0.82 -1.13 2.03
N LEU A 55 -1.06 -2.28 2.68
CA LEU A 55 -2.32 -3.01 2.59
C LEU A 55 -3.15 -2.83 3.86
N LEU A 56 -4.41 -2.41 3.71
CA LEU A 56 -5.40 -2.47 4.79
C LEU A 56 -6.30 -3.70 4.57
N VAL A 57 -6.36 -4.57 5.57
CA VAL A 57 -7.03 -5.88 5.49
C VAL A 57 -8.02 -5.99 6.65
N GLU A 58 -9.26 -6.35 6.36
CA GLU A 58 -10.29 -6.56 7.38
C GLU A 58 -9.88 -7.69 8.34
N GLY A 59 -10.08 -7.48 9.64
CA GLY A 59 -9.66 -8.41 10.69
C GLY A 59 -8.17 -8.34 11.06
N VAL A 60 -7.37 -7.54 10.34
CA VAL A 60 -5.96 -7.27 10.66
C VAL A 60 -5.75 -5.79 10.97
N HIS A 61 -6.16 -4.92 10.04
CA HIS A 61 -5.89 -3.48 10.08
C HIS A 61 -7.13 -2.63 10.40
N PHE A 62 -8.32 -3.19 10.20
CA PHE A 62 -9.60 -2.56 10.50
C PHE A 62 -10.69 -3.61 10.71
N ASP A 63 -11.81 -3.16 11.30
CA ASP A 63 -13.04 -3.92 11.44
C ASP A 63 -14.20 -3.01 11.01
N LEU A 64 -15.01 -3.47 10.06
CA LEU A 64 -16.12 -2.69 9.50
C LEU A 64 -17.23 -2.40 10.52
N SER A 65 -17.31 -3.17 11.61
CA SER A 65 -18.24 -2.92 12.72
C SER A 65 -17.92 -1.62 13.47
N PHE A 66 -16.66 -1.16 13.39
CA PHE A 66 -16.16 0.01 14.12
C PHE A 66 -15.55 1.09 13.22
N SER A 67 -15.40 0.81 11.92
CA SER A 67 -14.70 1.68 10.97
C SER A 67 -15.63 2.13 9.84
N PRO A 68 -16.19 3.36 9.91
CA PRO A 68 -16.94 3.92 8.80
C PRO A 68 -16.10 3.90 7.52
N LEU A 69 -16.70 3.55 6.39
CA LEU A 69 -15.98 3.35 5.12
C LEU A 69 -15.27 4.62 4.68
N LYS A 70 -15.88 5.79 4.89
CA LYS A 70 -15.24 7.07 4.61
C LYS A 70 -13.96 7.29 5.41
N HIS A 71 -13.93 6.89 6.68
CA HIS A 71 -12.73 7.00 7.51
C HIS A 71 -11.68 5.98 7.08
N LEU A 72 -12.11 4.77 6.71
CA LEU A 72 -11.22 3.75 6.17
C LEU A 72 -10.55 4.21 4.87
N GLY A 73 -11.31 4.84 3.98
CA GLY A 73 -10.78 5.40 2.73
C GLY A 73 -9.77 6.52 2.98
N PHE A 74 -10.04 7.41 3.94
CA PHE A 74 -9.08 8.43 4.34
C PHE A 74 -7.79 7.81 4.89
N LYS A 75 -7.93 6.82 5.79
CA LYS A 75 -6.81 6.08 6.38
C LYS A 75 -5.96 5.39 5.31
N ALA A 76 -6.57 4.77 4.30
CA ALA A 76 -5.88 4.06 3.23
C ALA A 76 -4.87 4.93 2.48
N VAL A 77 -5.20 6.21 2.25
CA VAL A 77 -4.29 7.18 1.66
C VAL A 77 -3.28 7.68 2.68
N ALA A 78 -3.73 8.04 3.89
CA ALA A 78 -2.91 8.66 4.91
C ALA A 78 -1.72 7.79 5.36
N VAL A 79 -1.88 6.47 5.45
CA VAL A 79 -0.79 5.56 5.84
C VAL A 79 0.34 5.56 4.80
N ASN A 80 0.03 5.43 3.51
CA ASN A 80 1.04 5.48 2.44
C ASN A 80 1.69 6.87 2.32
N VAL A 81 0.93 7.95 2.53
CA VAL A 81 1.48 9.32 2.59
C VAL A 81 2.49 9.46 3.73
N SER A 82 2.23 8.82 4.87
CA SER A 82 3.12 8.85 6.03
C SER A 82 4.49 8.21 5.72
N ASP A 83 4.53 7.08 5.02
CA ASP A 83 5.80 6.42 4.67
C ASP A 83 6.65 7.30 3.74
N VAL A 84 6.04 7.91 2.73
CA VAL A 84 6.76 8.83 1.83
C VAL A 84 7.32 10.02 2.61
N ALA A 85 6.55 10.56 3.55
CA ALA A 85 7.01 11.64 4.42
C ALA A 85 8.14 11.20 5.37
N ALA A 86 8.11 9.97 5.88
CA ALA A 86 9.19 9.39 6.69
C ALA A 86 10.51 9.30 5.92
N MET A 87 10.43 9.12 4.60
CA MET A 87 11.56 9.13 3.67
C MET A 87 12.01 10.54 3.24
N MET A 88 11.51 11.60 3.90
CA MET A 88 11.80 13.00 3.58
C MET A 88 11.42 13.41 2.15
N ALA A 89 10.47 12.70 1.54
CA ALA A 89 9.99 12.95 0.19
C ALA A 89 8.60 13.61 0.19
N MET A 90 8.26 14.22 -0.95
CA MET A 90 6.94 14.84 -1.16
C MET A 90 6.02 13.82 -1.85
N PRO A 91 4.87 13.45 -1.25
CA PRO A 91 3.86 12.64 -1.91
C PRO A 91 3.24 13.40 -3.09
N THR A 92 2.99 12.71 -4.21
CA THR A 92 2.46 13.36 -5.43
C THR A 92 1.29 12.60 -6.06
N GLN A 93 1.39 11.29 -6.21
CA GLN A 93 0.32 10.45 -6.80
C GLN A 93 0.14 9.15 -6.03
N ILE A 94 -1.08 8.62 -6.08
CA ILE A 94 -1.43 7.30 -5.54
C ILE A 94 -2.15 6.45 -6.59
N VAL A 95 -2.01 5.13 -6.44
CA VAL A 95 -2.86 4.12 -7.09
C VAL A 95 -3.55 3.29 -6.02
N VAL A 96 -4.75 2.80 -6.30
CA VAL A 96 -5.54 2.03 -5.32
C VAL A 96 -5.77 0.61 -5.82
N GLY A 97 -5.31 -0.38 -5.04
CA GLY A 97 -5.74 -1.77 -5.19
C GLY A 97 -6.95 -2.03 -4.29
N LEU A 98 -8.08 -2.42 -4.88
CA LEU A 98 -9.31 -2.68 -4.14
C LEU A 98 -9.77 -4.13 -4.33
N SER A 99 -9.92 -4.86 -3.23
CA SER A 99 -10.45 -6.23 -3.22
C SER A 99 -11.64 -6.32 -2.28
N LEU A 100 -12.83 -6.56 -2.82
CA LEU A 100 -14.08 -6.56 -2.05
C LEU A 100 -14.97 -7.74 -2.44
N PRO A 101 -15.72 -8.33 -1.49
CA PRO A 101 -16.74 -9.32 -1.82
C PRO A 101 -17.95 -8.71 -2.50
N SER A 102 -18.63 -9.48 -3.33
CA SER A 102 -19.81 -9.04 -4.11
C SER A 102 -21.04 -8.62 -3.27
N ARG A 103 -20.99 -8.74 -1.94
CA ARG A 103 -22.04 -8.25 -1.02
C ARG A 103 -22.02 -6.73 -0.84
N PHE A 104 -20.90 -6.07 -1.15
CA PHE A 104 -20.82 -4.62 -1.05
C PHE A 104 -21.69 -3.96 -2.10
N THR A 105 -22.41 -2.91 -1.70
CA THR A 105 -23.15 -2.09 -2.65
C THR A 105 -22.22 -1.07 -3.31
N VAL A 106 -22.65 -0.50 -4.42
CA VAL A 106 -21.90 0.55 -5.12
C VAL A 106 -21.71 1.76 -4.20
N GLU A 107 -22.75 2.15 -3.46
CA GLU A 107 -22.74 3.31 -2.56
C GLU A 107 -21.72 3.15 -1.43
N ALA A 108 -21.53 1.92 -0.93
CA ALA A 108 -20.50 1.62 0.06
C ALA A 108 -19.09 1.85 -0.52
N VAL A 109 -18.86 1.46 -1.78
CA VAL A 109 -17.59 1.71 -2.47
C VAL A 109 -17.41 3.20 -2.76
N GLU A 110 -18.46 3.91 -3.16
CA GLU A 110 -18.43 5.37 -3.34
C GLU A 110 -18.12 6.09 -2.02
N GLU A 111 -18.65 5.63 -0.89
CA GLU A 111 -18.34 6.19 0.44
C GLU A 111 -16.87 5.99 0.80
N LEU A 112 -16.30 4.81 0.53
CA LEU A 112 -14.88 4.53 0.69
C LEU A 112 -14.04 5.48 -0.16
N TYR A 113 -14.36 5.63 -1.45
CA TYR A 113 -13.67 6.55 -2.36
C TYR A 113 -13.86 8.02 -1.97
N ALA A 114 -15.00 8.41 -1.39
CA ALA A 114 -15.19 9.75 -0.85
C ALA A 114 -14.20 10.02 0.30
N GLY A 115 -13.90 9.02 1.11
CA GLY A 115 -12.83 9.06 2.11
C GLY A 115 -11.45 9.28 1.51
N MET A 116 -11.11 8.48 0.49
CA MET A 116 -9.83 8.59 -0.23
C MET A 116 -9.66 9.96 -0.88
N ARG A 117 -10.71 10.47 -1.54
CA ARG A 117 -10.71 11.80 -2.14
C ARG A 117 -10.45 12.91 -1.13
N LEU A 118 -11.05 12.85 0.05
CA LEU A 118 -10.78 13.84 1.10
C LEU A 118 -9.32 13.80 1.57
N ALA A 119 -8.72 12.62 1.67
CA ALA A 119 -7.30 12.51 1.98
C ALA A 119 -6.42 13.05 0.84
N CYS A 120 -6.75 12.72 -0.41
CA CYS A 120 -6.09 13.28 -1.59
C CYS A 120 -6.10 14.82 -1.58
N GLU A 121 -7.27 15.41 -1.33
CA GLU A 121 -7.43 16.87 -1.23
C GLU A 121 -6.65 17.45 -0.04
N ALA A 122 -6.64 16.77 1.11
CA ALA A 122 -5.93 17.22 2.31
C ALA A 122 -4.40 17.18 2.17
N TYR A 123 -3.86 16.18 1.48
CA TYR A 123 -2.43 15.97 1.30
C TYR A 123 -1.88 16.52 -0.03
N GLY A 124 -2.76 16.98 -0.93
CA GLY A 124 -2.37 17.50 -2.24
C GLY A 124 -1.83 16.41 -3.19
N VAL A 125 -2.39 15.20 -3.13
CA VAL A 125 -1.99 14.07 -3.98
C VAL A 125 -3.09 13.67 -4.96
N ASP A 126 -2.70 13.22 -6.15
CA ASP A 126 -3.65 12.77 -7.17
C ASP A 126 -3.88 11.25 -7.11
N LEU A 127 -5.13 10.82 -7.08
CA LEU A 127 -5.49 9.41 -7.33
C LEU A 127 -5.52 9.18 -8.85
N VAL A 128 -4.52 8.47 -9.37
CA VAL A 128 -4.27 8.36 -10.83
C VAL A 128 -4.65 7.01 -11.44
N GLY A 129 -5.07 6.05 -10.62
CA GLY A 129 -5.50 4.75 -11.12
C GLY A 129 -5.61 3.70 -10.03
N GLY A 130 -5.61 2.45 -10.45
CA GLY A 130 -5.79 1.33 -9.56
C GLY A 130 -6.21 0.06 -10.26
N ASP A 131 -6.54 -0.94 -9.45
CA ASP A 131 -7.15 -2.19 -9.89
C ASP A 131 -8.28 -2.55 -8.93
N THR A 132 -9.30 -3.26 -9.42
CA THR A 132 -10.42 -3.71 -8.59
C THR A 132 -10.74 -5.16 -8.90
N THR A 133 -10.82 -5.98 -7.86
CA THR A 133 -11.09 -7.41 -7.98
C THR A 133 -12.11 -7.89 -6.95
N ASN A 134 -12.85 -8.94 -7.31
CA ASN A 134 -13.78 -9.60 -6.40
C ASN A 134 -13.02 -10.52 -5.43
N SER A 135 -13.39 -10.52 -4.15
CA SER A 135 -12.88 -11.46 -3.16
C SER A 135 -13.98 -12.38 -2.62
N ARG A 136 -13.59 -13.56 -2.10
CA ARG A 136 -14.52 -14.56 -1.57
C ARG A 136 -14.90 -14.35 -0.10
N GLY A 137 -14.55 -13.19 0.47
CA GLY A 137 -14.72 -12.91 1.90
C GLY A 137 -16.16 -12.86 2.34
#